data_AF-A0A441BSE3-F1
#
_entry.id   AF-A0A441BSE3-F1
#
_cell.length_a   1.000
_cell.length_b   1.000
_cell.length_c   1.000
_cell.angle_alpha   90.00
_cell.angle_beta   90.00
_cell.angle_gamma   90.00
#
_symmetry.space_group_name_H-M   'P 1'
#
loop_
_entity.id
_entity.type
_entity.pdbx_description
1 polymer ?
#
loop_
_entity_poly.entity_id
_entity_poly.type
_entity_poly.pdbx_seq_one_letter_code
_entity_poly.pdbx_strand_id
1 'polypeptide(L)'
;MATKTIILLDGDTMAFKAAAAVQHQVFYPSGMVEPMARTWEGESVMDNMIDWVRRSLKADEIRVFLSCPTADNWRLKVDPTYKANRKDSVRPMLLEHLKNYLRLRYDATNMAYLEADDAIGIWGTSPELAEHNVIIVGRDKDFATIPGQHYQLKDDDENGKPIVRTVTPLEAAKWHYTQALSGDAVDGYPGCPGIGKTRAQRIVEEPFKLYPKEGVIPRGKDKGKTTVKWHQGEPCSIWEAIVCNYEKAGLTEADALKTARLARILQWGEYDLETHTVTLWVPGKE
;
A
#
# COMPACT_ATOMS: atom_id res chain seq x y z
N MET A 1 -16.27 -18.40 21.30
CA MET A 1 -14.94 -18.96 21.67
C MET A 1 -14.16 -17.89 22.43
N ALA A 2 -13.02 -18.19 23.06
CA ALA A 2 -12.21 -17.13 23.67
C ALA A 2 -11.63 -16.22 22.56
N THR A 3 -11.66 -14.90 22.77
CA THR A 3 -11.04 -13.92 21.85
C THR A 3 -9.54 -14.16 21.78
N LYS A 4 -9.03 -14.39 20.57
CA LYS A 4 -7.60 -14.55 20.28
C LYS A 4 -7.01 -13.26 19.74
N THR A 5 -5.71 -13.05 19.94
CA THR A 5 -4.93 -12.06 19.19
C THR A 5 -4.34 -12.72 17.94
N ILE A 6 -4.79 -12.27 16.77
CA ILE A 6 -4.39 -12.80 15.47
C ILE A 6 -3.57 -11.74 14.74
N ILE A 7 -2.36 -12.10 14.31
CA ILE A 7 -1.50 -11.22 13.53
C ILE A 7 -1.61 -11.58 12.06
N LEU A 8 -1.83 -10.58 11.21
CA LEU A 8 -1.70 -10.70 9.76
C LEU A 8 -0.37 -10.05 9.36
N LEU A 9 0.60 -10.88 8.96
CA LEU A 9 1.99 -10.48 8.79
C LEU A 9 2.38 -10.42 7.32
N ASP A 10 2.93 -9.28 6.91
CA ASP A 10 3.56 -9.09 5.60
C ASP A 10 4.90 -9.85 5.51
N GLY A 11 4.83 -11.07 4.97
CA GLY A 11 5.96 -11.96 4.79
C GLY A 11 6.97 -11.46 3.76
N ASP A 12 6.56 -10.68 2.76
CA ASP A 12 7.48 -10.14 1.75
C ASP A 12 8.41 -9.10 2.36
N THR A 13 7.86 -8.18 3.16
CA THR A 13 8.65 -7.20 3.91
C THR A 13 9.58 -7.89 4.91
N MET A 14 9.11 -8.94 5.59
CA MET A 14 9.93 -9.69 6.55
C MET A 14 11.11 -10.38 5.85
N ALA A 15 10.85 -11.06 4.73
CA ALA A 15 11.88 -11.73 3.92
C ALA A 15 12.90 -10.74 3.36
N PHE A 16 12.45 -9.60 2.85
CA PHE A 16 13.35 -8.56 2.35
C PHE A 16 14.25 -8.00 3.45
N LYS A 17 13.69 -7.69 4.62
CA LYS A 17 14.46 -7.14 5.75
C LYS A 17 15.47 -8.14 6.29
N ALA A 18 15.07 -9.40 6.46
CA ALA A 18 15.97 -10.45 6.92
C ALA A 18 17.11 -10.71 5.91
N ALA A 19 16.78 -10.79 4.61
CA ALA A 19 17.78 -10.98 3.57
C ALA A 19 18.78 -9.82 3.49
N ALA A 20 18.29 -8.58 3.56
CA ALA A 20 19.14 -7.39 3.51
C ALA A 20 20.05 -7.26 4.74
N ALA A 21 19.60 -7.72 5.91
CA ALA A 21 20.37 -7.61 7.16
C ALA A 21 21.62 -8.50 7.19
N VAL A 22 21.62 -9.60 6.43
CA VAL A 22 22.70 -10.61 6.42
C VAL A 22 23.50 -10.62 5.12
N GLN A 23 23.24 -9.67 4.22
CA GLN A 23 24.00 -9.54 2.99
C GLN A 23 25.23 -8.66 3.23
N HIS A 24 26.39 -9.26 3.00
CA HIS A 24 27.70 -8.63 3.13
C HIS A 24 28.36 -8.47 1.76
N GLN A 25 29.41 -7.66 1.69
CA GLN A 25 30.27 -7.52 0.52
C GLN A 25 31.64 -8.07 0.84
N VAL A 26 32.16 -8.93 -0.05
CA VAL A 26 33.53 -9.42 -0.01
C VAL A 26 34.36 -8.62 -1.01
N PHE A 27 35.45 -8.03 -0.54
CA PHE A 27 36.37 -7.24 -1.35
C PHE A 27 37.63 -8.04 -1.63
N TYR A 28 37.95 -8.21 -2.91
CA TYR A 28 39.14 -8.94 -3.35
C TYR A 28 40.25 -7.94 -3.67
N PRO A 29 41.54 -8.30 -3.46
CA PRO A 29 42.67 -7.46 -3.84
C PRO A 29 42.72 -7.10 -5.33
N SER A 30 42.03 -7.87 -6.19
CA SER A 30 41.86 -7.60 -7.63
C SER A 30 40.94 -6.41 -7.93
N GLY A 31 40.27 -5.82 -6.92
CA GLY A 31 39.24 -4.81 -7.10
C GLY A 31 37.83 -5.37 -7.35
N MET A 32 37.67 -6.70 -7.35
CA MET A 32 36.35 -7.35 -7.45
C MET A 32 35.57 -7.19 -6.13
N VAL A 33 34.26 -6.97 -6.24
CA VAL A 33 33.32 -6.90 -5.12
C VAL A 33 32.19 -7.89 -5.38
N GLU A 34 31.99 -8.84 -4.48
CA GLU A 34 30.93 -9.84 -4.58
C GLU A 34 29.99 -9.79 -3.37
N PRO A 35 28.67 -9.90 -3.57
CA PRO A 35 27.74 -10.06 -2.46
C PRO A 35 27.85 -11.49 -1.88
N MET A 36 27.82 -11.60 -0.55
CA MET A 36 27.84 -12.86 0.19
C MET A 36 26.78 -12.85 1.29
N ALA A 37 26.07 -13.96 1.47
CA ALA A 37 25.14 -14.16 2.56
C ALA A 37 25.06 -15.65 2.92
N ARG A 38 24.79 -15.98 4.19
CA ARG A 38 24.55 -17.37 4.63
C ARG A 38 23.07 -17.57 4.96
N THR A 39 22.51 -18.67 4.46
CA THR A 39 21.08 -18.99 4.63
C THR A 39 20.67 -19.02 6.10
N TRP A 40 21.43 -19.72 6.94
CA TRP A 40 21.12 -19.88 8.37
C TRP A 40 21.17 -18.56 9.16
N GLU A 41 21.97 -17.57 8.73
CA GLU A 41 21.98 -16.23 9.33
C GLU A 41 20.64 -15.53 9.03
N GLY A 42 20.19 -15.59 7.78
CA GLY A 42 18.90 -15.04 7.37
C GLY A 42 17.71 -15.72 8.02
N GLU A 43 17.74 -17.05 8.13
CA GLU A 43 16.71 -17.86 8.81
C GLU A 43 16.64 -17.51 10.30
N SER A 44 17.79 -17.37 10.97
CA SER A 44 17.86 -16.96 12.37
C SER A 44 17.30 -15.55 12.58
N VAL A 45 17.60 -14.61 11.68
CA VAL A 45 17.01 -13.27 11.72
C VAL A 45 15.49 -13.32 11.52
N MET A 46 15.00 -14.13 10.57
CA MET A 46 13.57 -14.31 10.33
C MET A 46 12.85 -14.85 11.57
N ASP A 47 13.39 -15.92 12.17
CA ASP A 47 12.84 -16.56 13.36
C ASP A 47 12.74 -15.57 14.52
N ASN A 48 13.82 -14.81 14.77
CA ASN A 48 13.86 -13.81 15.82
C ASN A 48 12.84 -12.68 15.58
N MET A 49 12.66 -12.24 14.33
CA MET A 49 11.67 -11.21 14.01
C MET A 49 10.24 -11.70 14.27
N ILE A 50 9.91 -12.95 13.88
CA ILE A 50 8.56 -13.53 14.10
C ILE A 50 8.31 -13.81 15.58
N ASP A 51 9.30 -14.35 16.31
CA ASP A 51 9.20 -14.60 17.76
C ASP A 51 9.03 -13.28 18.53
N TRP A 52 9.75 -12.22 18.12
CA TRP A 52 9.56 -10.89 18.69
C TRP A 52 8.13 -10.38 18.46
N VAL A 53 7.60 -10.45 17.23
CA VAL A 53 6.21 -10.05 16.93
C VAL A 53 5.23 -10.86 17.79
N ARG A 54 5.42 -12.18 17.89
CA ARG A 54 4.58 -13.06 18.70
C ARG A 54 4.55 -12.65 20.16
N ARG A 55 5.72 -12.43 20.77
CA ARG A 55 5.83 -12.10 22.21
C ARG A 55 5.37 -10.68 22.51
N SER A 56 5.82 -9.71 21.71
CA SER A 56 5.56 -8.29 21.94
C SER A 56 4.10 -7.91 21.74
N LEU A 57 3.41 -8.55 20.78
CA LEU A 57 1.98 -8.35 20.54
C LEU A 57 1.09 -9.40 21.21
N LYS A 58 1.68 -10.36 21.96
CA LYS A 58 0.96 -11.45 22.63
C LYS A 58 0.06 -12.24 21.67
N ALA A 59 0.58 -12.57 20.50
CA ALA A 59 -0.15 -13.26 19.45
C ALA A 59 -0.43 -14.72 19.82
N ASP A 60 -1.69 -15.12 19.72
CA ASP A 60 -2.10 -16.54 19.79
C ASP A 60 -1.89 -17.22 18.44
N GLU A 61 -2.04 -16.46 17.34
CA GLU A 61 -1.94 -16.94 15.97
C GLU A 61 -1.24 -15.88 15.10
N ILE A 62 -0.37 -16.33 14.18
CA ILE A 62 0.26 -15.46 13.18
C ILE A 62 0.00 -16.10 11.82
N ARG A 63 -0.69 -15.36 10.95
CA ARG A 63 -0.87 -15.70 9.54
C ARG A 63 0.11 -14.90 8.72
N VAL A 64 1.00 -15.59 8.00
CA VAL A 64 2.00 -14.96 7.16
C VAL A 64 1.52 -14.97 5.72
N PHE A 65 1.52 -13.79 5.07
CA PHE A 65 1.12 -13.64 3.68
C PHE A 65 2.32 -13.26 2.81
N LEU A 66 2.43 -13.90 1.66
CA LEU A 66 3.41 -13.61 0.61
C LEU A 66 2.65 -13.19 -0.65
N SER A 67 3.25 -12.31 -1.44
CA SER A 67 2.72 -12.02 -2.77
C SER A 67 2.72 -13.27 -3.63
N CYS A 68 1.73 -13.39 -4.50
CA CYS A 68 1.68 -14.45 -5.48
C CYS A 68 3.00 -14.48 -6.28
N PRO A 69 3.65 -15.64 -6.44
CA PRO A 69 4.91 -15.72 -7.17
C PRO A 69 4.75 -15.50 -8.68
N THR A 70 3.53 -15.58 -9.22
CA THR A 70 3.27 -15.24 -10.63
C THR A 70 3.46 -13.74 -10.87
N ALA A 71 3.92 -13.41 -12.08
CA ALA A 71 3.97 -12.03 -12.54
C ALA A 71 2.58 -11.45 -12.89
N ASP A 72 1.55 -12.29 -13.00
CA ASP A 72 0.19 -11.91 -13.39
C ASP A 72 -0.58 -11.23 -12.24
N ASN A 73 -0.14 -10.06 -11.80
CA ASN A 73 -0.84 -9.29 -10.78
C ASN A 73 -2.13 -8.64 -11.32
N TRP A 74 -3.19 -8.57 -10.50
CA TRP A 74 -4.45 -7.95 -10.93
C TRP A 74 -4.32 -6.47 -11.29
N ARG A 75 -3.40 -5.71 -10.66
CA ARG A 75 -3.14 -4.30 -10.98
C ARG A 75 -2.57 -4.11 -12.37
N LEU A 76 -1.89 -5.11 -12.95
CA LEU A 76 -1.43 -5.06 -14.35
C LEU A 76 -2.59 -5.05 -15.35
N LYS A 77 -3.78 -5.53 -14.95
CA LYS A 77 -5.01 -5.41 -15.75
C LYS A 77 -5.59 -3.99 -15.71
N VAL A 78 -5.24 -3.19 -14.69
CA VAL A 78 -5.63 -1.78 -14.55
C VAL A 78 -4.59 -0.86 -15.21
N ASP A 79 -3.30 -1.14 -14.99
CA ASP A 79 -2.19 -0.44 -15.61
C ASP A 79 -1.03 -1.40 -15.93
N PRO A 80 -0.78 -1.69 -17.22
CA PRO A 80 0.34 -2.55 -17.63
C PRO A 80 1.74 -2.04 -17.23
N THR A 81 1.85 -0.76 -16.85
CA THR A 81 3.12 -0.13 -16.42
C THR A 81 3.32 -0.15 -14.90
N TYR A 82 2.36 -0.68 -14.15
CA TYR A 82 2.45 -0.80 -12.69
C TYR A 82 3.74 -1.52 -12.25
N LYS A 83 4.48 -0.89 -11.35
CA LYS A 83 5.80 -1.34 -10.83
C LYS A 83 6.87 -1.58 -11.90
N ALA A 84 6.69 -1.10 -13.14
CA ALA A 84 7.67 -1.29 -14.21
C ALA A 84 9.02 -0.61 -13.90
N ASN A 85 9.01 0.48 -13.12
CA ASN A 85 10.19 1.17 -12.62
C ASN A 85 11.05 0.33 -11.65
N ARG A 86 10.52 -0.79 -11.13
CA ARG A 86 11.26 -1.67 -10.20
C ARG A 86 12.03 -2.79 -10.88
N LYS A 87 11.92 -2.96 -12.21
CA LYS A 87 12.51 -4.10 -12.94
C LYS A 87 14.03 -4.22 -12.76
N ASP A 88 14.73 -3.09 -12.67
CA ASP A 88 16.19 -3.06 -12.53
C ASP A 88 16.66 -3.00 -11.07
N SER A 89 15.74 -3.10 -10.09
CA SER A 89 16.11 -3.06 -8.68
C SER A 89 16.79 -4.36 -8.24
N VAL A 90 18.04 -4.25 -7.81
CA VAL A 90 18.78 -5.38 -7.23
C VAL A 90 18.14 -5.80 -5.92
N ARG A 91 17.71 -7.06 -5.86
CA ARG A 91 17.11 -7.65 -4.65
C ARG A 91 18.17 -8.40 -3.84
N PRO A 92 18.06 -8.44 -2.50
CA PRO A 92 18.96 -9.25 -1.67
C PRO A 92 18.98 -10.72 -2.09
N MET A 93 20.16 -11.33 -2.10
CA MET A 93 20.38 -12.69 -2.62
C MET A 93 19.50 -13.75 -1.96
N LEU A 94 19.26 -13.63 -0.65
CA LEU A 94 18.48 -14.61 0.11
C LEU A 94 16.97 -14.36 0.09
N LEU A 95 16.46 -13.41 -0.69
CA LEU A 95 15.03 -13.06 -0.66
C LEU A 95 14.15 -14.27 -0.96
N GLU A 96 14.37 -14.98 -2.07
CA GLU A 96 13.52 -16.13 -2.43
C GLU A 96 13.74 -17.32 -1.50
N HIS A 97 14.97 -17.53 -1.03
CA HIS A 97 15.28 -18.52 -0.01
C HIS A 97 14.43 -18.30 1.25
N LEU A 98 14.37 -17.07 1.73
CA LEU A 98 13.62 -16.72 2.94
C LEU A 98 12.11 -16.73 2.74
N LYS A 99 11.60 -16.44 1.54
CA LYS A 99 10.18 -16.67 1.21
C LYS A 99 9.83 -18.16 1.27
N ASN A 100 10.69 -19.03 0.74
CA ASN A 100 10.49 -20.48 0.84
C ASN A 100 10.60 -20.98 2.28
N TYR A 101 11.51 -20.43 3.06
CA TYR A 101 11.61 -20.72 4.49
C TYR A 101 10.31 -20.35 5.24
N LEU A 102 9.73 -19.19 4.96
CA LEU A 102 8.43 -18.78 5.50
C LEU A 102 7.31 -19.77 5.14
N ARG A 103 7.27 -20.26 3.89
CA ARG A 103 6.29 -21.27 3.47
C ARG A 103 6.46 -22.59 4.22
N LEU A 104 7.70 -23.06 4.38
CA LEU A 104 7.98 -24.37 4.98
C LEU A 104 7.86 -24.40 6.50
N ARG A 105 8.20 -23.31 7.19
CA ARG A 105 8.27 -23.26 8.66
C ARG A 105 7.07 -22.57 9.30
N TYR A 106 6.50 -21.59 8.61
CA TYR A 106 5.45 -20.71 9.15
C TYR A 106 4.15 -20.80 8.34
N ASP A 107 4.02 -21.80 7.47
CA ASP A 107 2.86 -22.03 6.62
C ASP A 107 2.42 -20.78 5.87
N ALA A 108 3.39 -19.95 5.44
CA ALA A 108 3.09 -18.71 4.75
C ALA A 108 2.30 -18.97 3.47
N THR A 109 1.19 -18.26 3.32
CA THR A 109 0.25 -18.45 2.20
C THR A 109 0.33 -17.29 1.22
N ASN A 110 -0.12 -17.54 -0.01
CA ASN A 110 -0.35 -16.50 -1.00
C ASN A 110 -1.72 -16.73 -1.63
N MET A 111 -2.36 -15.64 -2.07
CA MET A 111 -3.59 -15.70 -2.85
C MET A 111 -3.28 -15.50 -4.33
N ALA A 112 -4.06 -16.11 -5.23
CA ALA A 112 -3.76 -16.08 -6.66
C ALA A 112 -3.86 -14.64 -7.20
N TYR A 113 -2.85 -14.21 -7.97
CA TYR A 113 -2.79 -12.90 -8.63
C TYR A 113 -2.77 -11.68 -7.69
N LEU A 114 -2.66 -11.89 -6.38
CA LEU A 114 -2.65 -10.86 -5.36
C LEU A 114 -1.25 -10.59 -4.82
N GLU A 115 -1.04 -9.37 -4.34
CA GLU A 115 0.09 -9.04 -3.49
C GLU A 115 -0.21 -9.44 -2.03
N ALA A 116 0.82 -9.51 -1.19
CA ALA A 116 0.66 -9.85 0.23
C ALA A 116 -0.27 -8.87 0.94
N ASP A 117 -0.21 -7.59 0.58
CA ASP A 117 -1.01 -6.53 1.17
C ASP A 117 -2.51 -6.67 0.87
N ASP A 118 -2.89 -7.06 -0.35
CA ASP A 118 -4.27 -7.37 -0.74
C ASP A 118 -4.82 -8.55 0.07
N ALA A 119 -4.03 -9.61 0.24
CA ALA A 119 -4.43 -10.75 1.05
C ALA A 119 -4.64 -10.34 2.53
N ILE A 120 -3.76 -9.48 3.05
CA ILE A 120 -3.86 -8.92 4.39
C ILE A 120 -5.11 -8.03 4.53
N GLY A 121 -5.42 -7.19 3.54
CA GLY A 121 -6.62 -6.35 3.56
C GLY A 121 -7.91 -7.16 3.55
N ILE A 122 -7.97 -8.21 2.72
CA ILE A 122 -9.11 -9.14 2.64
C ILE A 122 -9.34 -9.82 4.00
N TRP A 123 -8.29 -10.41 4.58
CA TRP A 123 -8.41 -11.10 5.87
C TRP A 123 -8.59 -10.13 7.05
N GLY A 124 -7.96 -8.96 7.00
CA GLY A 124 -8.04 -7.94 8.05
C GLY A 124 -9.43 -7.32 8.18
N THR A 125 -10.21 -7.34 7.11
CA THR A 125 -11.60 -6.87 7.07
C THR A 125 -12.62 -8.02 7.01
N SER A 126 -12.16 -9.27 7.15
CA SER A 126 -13.03 -10.44 7.08
C SER A 126 -13.96 -10.54 8.29
N PRO A 127 -15.27 -10.78 8.09
CA PRO A 127 -16.20 -11.04 9.18
C PRO A 127 -15.84 -12.31 9.96
N GLU A 128 -15.07 -13.24 9.36
CA GLU A 128 -14.62 -14.47 10.03
C GLU A 128 -13.69 -14.17 11.22
N LEU A 129 -12.98 -13.04 11.20
CA LEU A 129 -12.07 -12.63 12.25
C LEU A 129 -12.65 -11.53 13.15
N ALA A 130 -13.92 -11.14 12.97
CA ALA A 130 -14.54 -10.02 13.68
C ALA A 130 -14.66 -10.23 15.20
N GLU A 131 -14.70 -11.48 15.67
CA GLU A 131 -14.71 -11.81 17.11
C GLU A 131 -13.30 -11.85 17.75
N HIS A 132 -12.26 -11.54 16.97
CA HIS A 132 -10.86 -11.64 17.37
C HIS A 132 -10.19 -10.27 17.38
N ASN A 133 -9.10 -10.16 18.15
CA ASN A 133 -8.24 -8.99 18.12
C ASN A 133 -7.24 -9.14 16.97
N VAL A 134 -7.57 -8.60 15.80
CA VAL A 134 -6.74 -8.69 14.60
C VAL A 134 -5.79 -7.50 14.50
N ILE A 135 -4.49 -7.75 14.36
CA ILE A 135 -3.47 -6.71 14.17
C ILE A 135 -2.73 -6.97 12.86
N ILE A 136 -2.77 -5.99 11.96
CA ILE A 136 -2.00 -5.97 10.72
C ILE A 136 -0.57 -5.52 11.02
N VAL A 137 0.41 -6.31 10.59
CA VAL A 137 1.83 -6.05 10.85
C VAL A 137 2.61 -6.00 9.55
N GLY A 138 3.30 -4.88 9.34
CA GLY A 138 4.31 -4.75 8.29
C GLY A 138 4.91 -3.36 8.27
N ARG A 139 5.42 -2.93 7.11
CA ARG A 139 6.10 -1.62 6.99
C ARG A 139 5.41 -0.66 6.04
N ASP A 140 4.60 -1.18 5.12
CA ASP A 140 4.02 -0.38 4.07
C ASP A 140 3.10 0.72 4.63
N LYS A 141 3.23 1.92 4.08
CA LYS A 141 2.34 3.04 4.41
C LYS A 141 0.91 2.76 3.91
N ASP A 142 0.77 1.91 2.90
CA ASP A 142 -0.49 1.64 2.22
C ASP A 142 -1.45 0.85 3.11
N PHE A 143 -0.96 0.17 4.15
CA PHE A 143 -1.81 -0.41 5.19
C PHE A 143 -2.69 0.60 5.91
N ALA A 144 -2.35 1.89 5.88
CA ALA A 144 -3.23 2.94 6.39
C ALA A 144 -4.55 3.07 5.60
N THR A 145 -4.68 2.41 4.44
CA THR A 145 -5.92 2.33 3.64
C THR A 145 -6.85 1.19 4.06
N ILE A 146 -6.45 0.38 5.05
CA ILE A 146 -7.25 -0.71 5.61
C ILE A 146 -7.71 -0.27 7.01
N PRO A 147 -8.98 -0.41 7.37
CA PRO A 147 -9.43 -0.18 8.74
C PRO A 147 -9.01 -1.32 9.66
N GLY A 148 -8.70 -1.01 10.92
CA GLY A 148 -8.33 -2.01 11.92
C GLY A 148 -7.18 -1.58 12.82
N GLN A 149 -6.58 -2.54 13.52
CA GLN A 149 -5.37 -2.30 14.31
C GLN A 149 -4.12 -2.60 13.49
N HIS A 150 -3.13 -1.71 13.60
CA HIS A 150 -1.89 -1.80 12.84
C HIS A 150 -0.70 -1.62 13.76
N TYR A 151 0.32 -2.43 13.53
CA TYR A 151 1.65 -2.20 14.08
C TYR A 151 2.65 -2.08 12.92
N GLN A 152 3.25 -0.89 12.79
CA GLN A 152 4.32 -0.68 11.84
C GLN A 152 5.64 -1.19 12.44
N LEU A 153 6.35 -2.04 11.72
CA LEU A 153 7.59 -2.65 12.20
C LEU A 153 8.62 -1.59 12.65
N LYS A 154 9.07 -1.68 13.91
CA LYS A 154 9.96 -0.74 14.63
C LYS A 154 9.31 0.57 15.11
N ASP A 155 7.98 0.67 15.06
CA ASP A 155 7.24 1.78 15.65
C ASP A 155 6.96 1.47 17.12
N ASP A 156 8.02 1.49 17.90
CA ASP A 156 8.04 1.15 19.31
C ASP A 156 8.19 2.43 20.16
N ASP A 157 7.68 2.41 21.39
CA ASP A 157 7.86 3.51 22.34
C ASP A 157 9.30 3.57 22.88
N GLU A 158 9.57 4.56 23.74
CA GLU A 158 10.88 4.77 24.36
C GLU A 158 11.40 3.55 25.16
N ASN A 159 10.52 2.63 25.54
CA ASN A 159 10.84 1.41 26.28
C ASN A 159 10.89 0.17 25.36
N GLY A 160 10.78 0.34 24.05
CA GLY A 160 10.80 -0.74 23.06
C GLY A 160 9.50 -1.55 22.99
N LYS A 161 8.38 -1.01 23.49
CA LYS A 161 7.07 -1.65 23.39
C LYS A 161 6.37 -1.24 22.09
N PRO A 162 5.75 -2.16 21.34
CA PRO A 162 5.09 -1.82 20.07
C PRO A 162 3.93 -0.84 20.26
N ILE A 163 3.87 0.18 19.40
CA ILE A 163 2.76 1.13 19.34
C ILE A 163 1.75 0.66 18.30
N VAL A 164 0.66 0.06 18.79
CA VAL A 164 -0.47 -0.34 17.94
C VAL A 164 -1.40 0.85 17.75
N ARG A 165 -1.68 1.22 16.50
CA ARG A 165 -2.62 2.29 16.13
C ARG A 165 -3.87 1.70 15.52
N THR A 166 -5.01 2.32 15.81
CA THR A 166 -6.29 1.98 15.18
C THR A 166 -6.54 2.95 14.04
N VAL A 167 -6.90 2.42 12.88
CA VAL A 167 -7.37 3.18 11.71
C VAL A 167 -8.87 2.93 11.58
N THR A 168 -9.66 3.99 11.64
CA THR A 168 -11.10 3.92 11.41
C THR A 168 -11.42 3.76 9.92
N PRO A 169 -12.62 3.26 9.56
CA PRO A 169 -13.05 3.18 8.15
C PRO A 169 -12.96 4.53 7.41
N LEU A 170 -13.32 5.63 8.07
CA LEU A 170 -13.22 6.96 7.49
C LEU A 170 -11.75 7.39 7.27
N GLU A 171 -10.86 7.13 8.21
CA GLU A 171 -9.43 7.42 8.04
C GLU A 171 -8.83 6.58 6.92
N ALA A 172 -9.17 5.30 6.83
CA ALA A 172 -8.76 4.41 5.76
C ALA A 172 -9.19 4.92 4.38
N ALA A 173 -10.46 5.31 4.23
CA ALA A 173 -10.97 5.92 3.01
C ALA A 173 -10.24 7.23 2.68
N LYS A 174 -10.01 8.11 3.67
CA LYS A 174 -9.23 9.35 3.47
C LYS A 174 -7.80 9.09 3.01
N TRP A 175 -7.13 8.05 3.53
CA TRP A 175 -5.80 7.66 3.08
C TRP A 175 -5.81 7.14 1.64
N HIS A 176 -6.79 6.31 1.30
CA HIS A 176 -6.99 5.82 -0.06
C HIS A 176 -7.19 6.97 -1.06
N TYR A 177 -8.09 7.91 -0.74
CA TYR A 177 -8.34 9.11 -1.54
C TYR A 177 -7.14 10.05 -1.63
N THR A 178 -6.36 10.17 -0.56
CA THR A 178 -5.11 10.93 -0.55
C THR A 178 -4.14 10.36 -1.58
N GLN A 179 -4.00 9.04 -1.63
CA GLN A 179 -3.11 8.36 -2.59
C GLN A 179 -3.68 8.39 -4.02
N ALA A 180 -5.01 8.36 -4.19
CA ALA A 180 -5.66 8.58 -5.49
C ALA A 180 -5.32 9.96 -6.09
N LEU A 181 -5.12 10.98 -5.25
CA LEU A 181 -4.68 12.31 -5.68
C LEU A 181 -3.17 12.42 -5.83
N SER A 182 -2.38 11.86 -4.92
CA SER A 182 -0.92 12.04 -4.93
C SER A 182 -0.18 11.08 -5.83
N GLY A 183 -0.80 9.96 -6.18
CA GLY A 183 -0.13 8.81 -6.79
C GLY A 183 0.85 8.14 -5.85
N ASP A 184 1.61 7.20 -6.41
CA ASP A 184 2.70 6.53 -5.74
C ASP A 184 3.89 6.31 -6.69
N ALA A 185 4.97 7.03 -6.43
CA ALA A 185 6.19 6.95 -7.23
C ALA A 185 6.94 5.62 -7.03
N VAL A 186 6.81 4.98 -5.86
CA VAL A 186 7.44 3.69 -5.58
C VAL A 186 6.76 2.62 -6.44
N ASP A 187 5.43 2.65 -6.54
CA ASP A 187 4.62 1.75 -7.38
C ASP A 187 4.57 2.15 -8.86
N GLY A 188 5.08 3.34 -9.21
CA GLY A 188 5.26 3.77 -10.59
C GLY A 188 4.01 4.32 -11.26
N TYR A 189 3.02 4.80 -10.50
CA TYR A 189 1.84 5.46 -11.06
C TYR A 189 1.71 6.92 -10.55
N PRO A 190 1.55 7.90 -11.46
CA PRO A 190 1.39 9.29 -11.06
C PRO A 190 -0.03 9.56 -10.55
N GLY A 191 -0.17 10.54 -9.66
CA GLY A 191 -1.45 11.08 -9.25
C GLY A 191 -1.90 12.25 -10.13
N CYS A 192 -2.78 13.08 -9.58
CA CYS A 192 -3.18 14.34 -10.20
C CYS A 192 -1.97 15.29 -10.32
N PRO A 193 -1.66 15.81 -11.52
CA PRO A 193 -0.53 16.71 -11.73
C PRO A 193 -0.51 17.91 -10.77
N GLY A 194 0.65 18.13 -10.13
CA GLY A 194 0.84 19.25 -9.19
C GLY A 194 0.17 19.09 -7.82
N ILE A 195 -0.30 17.88 -7.48
CA ILE A 195 -0.89 17.55 -6.18
C ILE A 195 -0.05 16.47 -5.50
N GLY A 196 0.88 16.90 -4.63
CA GLY A 196 1.60 15.98 -3.74
C GLY A 196 0.79 15.62 -2.48
N LYS A 197 1.33 14.71 -1.66
CA LYS A 197 0.69 14.17 -0.44
C LYS A 197 0.04 15.23 0.45
N THR A 198 0.75 16.29 0.82
CA THR A 198 0.22 17.34 1.71
C THR A 198 -0.97 18.08 1.09
N ARG A 199 -0.91 18.36 -0.22
CA ARG A 199 -2.02 19.02 -0.91
C ARG A 199 -3.21 18.09 -1.07
N ALA A 200 -2.96 16.81 -1.34
CA ALA A 200 -3.99 15.78 -1.39
C ALA A 200 -4.73 15.65 -0.04
N GLN A 201 -3.99 15.55 1.08
CA GLN A 201 -4.58 15.47 2.42
C GLN A 201 -5.50 16.67 2.71
N ARG A 202 -5.09 17.88 2.35
CA ARG A 202 -5.93 19.07 2.53
C ARG A 202 -7.23 19.01 1.70
N ILE A 203 -7.15 18.53 0.45
CA ILE A 203 -8.34 18.39 -0.41
C ILE A 203 -9.29 17.33 0.16
N VAL A 204 -8.76 16.25 0.69
CA VAL A 204 -9.55 15.16 1.29
C VAL A 204 -10.19 15.58 2.60
N GLU A 205 -9.50 16.38 3.42
CA GLU A 205 -10.04 16.90 4.67
C GLU A 205 -11.12 17.95 4.45
N GLU A 206 -10.92 18.81 3.44
CA GLU A 206 -11.82 19.91 3.10
C GLU A 206 -12.18 19.87 1.60
N PRO A 207 -13.08 18.94 1.20
CA PRO A 207 -13.44 18.77 -0.20
C PRO A 207 -14.36 19.90 -0.69
N PHE A 208 -13.91 20.59 -1.74
CA PHE A 208 -14.69 21.62 -2.43
C PHE A 208 -14.74 21.36 -3.93
N LYS A 209 -15.89 21.70 -4.52
CA LYS A 209 -16.07 21.61 -5.96
C LYS A 209 -15.24 22.68 -6.66
N LEU A 210 -14.53 22.31 -7.72
CA LEU A 210 -13.87 23.25 -8.61
C LEU A 210 -14.67 23.33 -9.91
N TYR A 211 -14.86 24.54 -10.43
CA TYR A 211 -15.48 24.74 -11.73
C TYR A 211 -14.70 25.76 -12.57
N PRO A 212 -14.64 25.56 -13.90
CA PRO A 212 -14.04 26.51 -14.80
C PRO A 212 -14.99 27.70 -15.02
N LYS A 213 -14.45 28.92 -15.00
CA LYS A 213 -15.11 30.12 -15.53
C LYS A 213 -14.29 30.68 -16.67
N GLU A 214 -14.96 30.91 -17.80
CA GLU A 214 -14.39 31.67 -18.90
C GLU A 214 -14.23 33.13 -18.49
N GLY A 215 -13.08 33.68 -18.82
CA GLY A 215 -12.78 35.10 -18.65
C GLY A 215 -11.99 35.62 -19.83
N VAL A 216 -11.87 36.94 -19.89
CA VAL A 216 -11.06 37.63 -20.90
C VAL A 216 -9.85 38.23 -20.21
N ILE A 217 -8.66 38.07 -20.79
CA ILE A 217 -7.44 38.66 -20.24
C ILE A 217 -7.56 40.20 -20.32
N PRO A 218 -7.53 40.92 -19.18
CA PRO A 218 -7.88 42.34 -19.15
C PRO A 218 -6.73 43.28 -19.58
N ARG A 219 -5.47 42.83 -19.48
CA ARG A 219 -4.26 43.64 -19.71
C ARG A 219 -3.11 42.76 -20.21
N GLY A 220 -2.10 43.39 -20.81
CA GLY A 220 -0.88 42.73 -21.29
C GLY A 220 -0.91 42.35 -22.77
N LYS A 221 0.14 41.65 -23.22
CA LYS A 221 0.35 41.26 -24.62
C LYS A 221 -0.79 40.38 -25.18
N ASP A 222 -1.47 39.65 -24.30
CA ASP A 222 -2.57 38.73 -24.64
C ASP A 222 -3.96 39.28 -24.30
N LYS A 223 -4.09 40.61 -24.10
CA LYS A 223 -5.37 41.25 -23.81
C LYS A 223 -6.43 40.87 -24.86
N GLY A 224 -7.61 40.48 -24.41
CA GLY A 224 -8.73 40.07 -25.28
C GLY A 224 -8.78 38.57 -25.59
N LYS A 225 -7.75 37.78 -25.27
CA LYS A 225 -7.82 36.31 -25.40
C LYS A 225 -8.66 35.70 -24.27
N THR A 226 -9.40 34.64 -24.60
CA THR A 226 -10.15 33.83 -23.65
C THR A 226 -9.18 33.05 -22.75
N THR A 227 -9.47 33.01 -21.46
CA THR A 227 -8.76 32.23 -20.46
C THR A 227 -9.76 31.52 -19.56
N VAL A 228 -9.42 30.31 -19.11
CA VAL A 228 -10.22 29.59 -18.13
C VAL A 228 -9.56 29.76 -16.77
N LYS A 229 -10.33 30.32 -15.82
CA LYS A 229 -9.93 30.39 -14.41
C LYS A 229 -10.74 29.39 -13.60
N TRP A 230 -10.08 28.68 -12.71
CA TRP A 230 -10.73 27.71 -11.83
C TRP A 230 -11.09 28.38 -10.51
N HIS A 231 -12.34 28.21 -10.09
CA HIS A 231 -12.87 28.77 -8.86
C HIS A 231 -13.34 27.67 -7.92
N GLN A 232 -13.19 27.92 -6.62
CA GLN A 232 -13.75 27.08 -5.57
C GLN A 232 -15.24 27.40 -5.40
N GLY A 233 -16.07 26.36 -5.35
CA GLY A 233 -17.51 26.40 -5.12
C GLY A 233 -17.90 25.92 -3.72
N GLU A 234 -19.09 25.32 -3.61
CA GLU A 234 -19.55 24.70 -2.37
C GLU A 234 -18.72 23.47 -1.94
N PRO A 235 -18.76 23.10 -0.64
CA PRO A 235 -18.32 21.79 -0.18
C PRO A 235 -19.01 20.67 -0.97
N CYS A 236 -18.27 19.60 -1.27
CA CYS A 236 -18.78 18.46 -2.02
C CYS A 236 -18.25 17.14 -1.43
N SER A 237 -18.58 16.01 -2.06
CA SER A 237 -17.97 14.73 -1.67
C SER A 237 -16.46 14.70 -1.98
N ILE A 238 -15.71 13.85 -1.27
CA ILE A 238 -14.26 13.67 -1.54
C ILE A 238 -14.04 13.26 -2.99
N TRP A 239 -14.86 12.34 -3.53
CA TRP A 239 -14.74 11.91 -4.92
C TRP A 239 -14.95 13.04 -5.93
N GLU A 240 -15.99 13.87 -5.75
CA GLU A 240 -16.20 15.04 -6.61
C GLU A 240 -15.03 16.02 -6.54
N ALA A 241 -14.45 16.23 -5.34
CA ALA A 241 -13.25 17.05 -5.19
C ALA A 241 -12.04 16.45 -5.93
N ILE A 242 -11.91 15.12 -5.96
CA ILE A 242 -10.85 14.45 -6.73
C ILE A 242 -11.05 14.66 -8.22
N VAL A 243 -12.23 14.34 -8.74
CA VAL A 243 -12.56 14.45 -10.16
C VAL A 243 -12.29 15.86 -10.67
N CYS A 244 -12.80 16.88 -9.97
CA CYS A 244 -12.60 18.27 -10.42
C CYS A 244 -11.14 18.75 -10.35
N ASN A 245 -10.29 18.14 -9.51
CA ASN A 245 -8.85 18.41 -9.52
C ASN A 245 -8.15 17.75 -10.72
N TYR A 246 -8.54 16.53 -11.10
CA TYR A 246 -8.07 15.89 -12.33
C TYR A 246 -8.50 16.68 -13.57
N GLU A 247 -9.77 17.09 -13.65
CA GLU A 247 -10.28 17.95 -14.74
C GLU A 247 -9.51 19.27 -14.84
N LYS A 248 -9.20 19.89 -13.69
CA LYS A 248 -8.36 21.08 -13.63
C LYS A 248 -6.95 20.87 -14.17
N ALA A 249 -6.42 19.66 -14.07
CA ALA A 249 -5.14 19.27 -14.65
C ALA A 249 -5.23 18.85 -16.13
N GLY A 250 -6.42 18.91 -16.74
CA GLY A 250 -6.67 18.47 -18.12
C GLY A 250 -6.82 16.95 -18.28
N LEU A 251 -7.13 16.25 -17.18
CA LEU A 251 -7.40 14.81 -17.14
C LEU A 251 -8.89 14.54 -16.96
N THR A 252 -9.28 13.27 -16.94
CA THR A 252 -10.67 12.81 -16.85
C THR A 252 -10.95 12.10 -15.53
N GLU A 253 -12.23 11.87 -15.23
CA GLU A 253 -12.64 10.98 -14.14
C GLU A 253 -12.09 9.55 -14.31
N ALA A 254 -11.92 9.08 -15.55
CA ALA A 254 -11.34 7.76 -15.81
C ALA A 254 -9.87 7.68 -15.33
N ASP A 255 -9.10 8.77 -15.46
CA ASP A 255 -7.74 8.85 -14.95
C ASP A 255 -7.73 8.82 -13.42
N ALA A 256 -8.63 9.57 -12.78
CA ALA A 256 -8.81 9.53 -11.32
C ALA A 256 -9.19 8.13 -10.84
N LEU A 257 -10.13 7.46 -11.52
CA LEU A 257 -10.61 6.13 -11.19
C LEU A 257 -9.53 5.07 -11.35
N LYS A 258 -8.70 5.18 -12.40
CA LYS A 258 -7.54 4.31 -12.59
C LYS A 258 -6.57 4.42 -11.40
N THR A 259 -6.19 5.63 -11.01
CA THR A 259 -5.27 5.85 -9.87
C THR A 259 -5.88 5.37 -8.55
N ALA A 260 -7.17 5.64 -8.31
CA ALA A 260 -7.87 5.17 -7.13
C ALA A 260 -7.88 3.63 -7.05
N ARG A 261 -8.09 2.93 -8.17
CA ARG A 261 -8.04 1.47 -8.20
C ARG A 261 -6.65 0.92 -7.93
N LEU A 262 -5.60 1.54 -8.48
CA LEU A 262 -4.21 1.12 -8.19
C LEU A 262 -3.85 1.31 -6.71
N ALA A 263 -4.32 2.40 -6.10
CA ALA A 263 -4.09 2.74 -4.69
C ALA A 263 -4.93 1.92 -3.69
N ARG A 264 -5.89 1.11 -4.17
CA ARG A 264 -6.77 0.32 -3.30
C ARG A 264 -6.05 -0.96 -2.88
N ILE A 265 -5.94 -1.20 -1.58
CA ILE A 265 -5.74 -2.56 -1.05
C ILE A 265 -7.12 -3.24 -0.98
N LEU A 266 -7.19 -4.47 -1.49
CA LEU A 266 -8.45 -5.22 -1.50
C LEU A 266 -8.96 -5.51 -0.08
N GLN A 267 -10.27 -5.38 0.10
CA GLN A 267 -10.98 -5.71 1.33
C GLN A 267 -11.88 -6.94 1.12
N TRP A 268 -12.45 -7.45 2.22
CA TRP A 268 -13.33 -8.61 2.18
C TRP A 268 -14.49 -8.39 1.19
N GLY A 269 -14.74 -9.39 0.34
CA GLY A 269 -15.75 -9.31 -0.72
C GLY A 269 -15.27 -8.66 -2.03
N GLU A 270 -14.05 -8.09 -2.07
CA GLU A 270 -13.45 -7.55 -3.30
C GLU A 270 -12.61 -8.59 -4.07
N TYR A 271 -12.50 -9.82 -3.55
CA TYR A 271 -11.86 -10.95 -4.20
C TYR A 271 -12.68 -12.22 -4.01
N ASP A 272 -12.93 -12.92 -5.10
CA ASP A 272 -13.63 -14.19 -5.11
C ASP A 272 -12.64 -15.35 -4.95
N LEU A 273 -12.77 -16.11 -3.86
CA LEU A 273 -11.85 -17.18 -3.49
C LEU A 273 -11.89 -18.39 -4.43
N GLU A 274 -12.97 -18.60 -5.19
CA GLU A 274 -13.15 -19.75 -6.08
C GLU A 274 -12.67 -19.46 -7.50
N THR A 275 -13.02 -18.28 -8.01
CA THR A 275 -12.72 -17.84 -9.38
C THR A 275 -11.42 -17.04 -9.48
N HIS A 276 -10.88 -16.61 -8.34
CA HIS A 276 -9.70 -15.74 -8.24
C HIS A 276 -9.87 -14.41 -9.00
N THR A 277 -11.08 -13.87 -9.00
CA THR A 277 -11.42 -12.62 -9.67
C THR A 277 -11.51 -11.47 -8.67
N VAL A 278 -11.05 -10.28 -9.09
CA VAL A 278 -11.06 -9.06 -8.30
C VAL A 278 -12.24 -8.20 -8.72
N THR A 279 -13.05 -7.76 -7.75
CA THR A 279 -14.05 -6.71 -7.95
C THR A 279 -13.37 -5.37 -7.77
N LEU A 280 -13.23 -4.61 -8.87
CA LEU A 280 -12.59 -3.31 -8.82
C LEU A 280 -13.43 -2.30 -8.02
N TRP A 281 -12.74 -1.52 -7.18
CA TRP A 281 -13.34 -0.43 -6.42
C TRP A 281 -14.07 0.56 -7.34
N VAL A 282 -15.17 1.10 -6.80
CA VAL A 282 -15.97 2.17 -7.39
C VAL A 282 -16.34 3.20 -6.31
N PRO A 283 -16.37 4.49 -6.67
CA PRO A 283 -16.68 5.55 -5.71
C PRO A 283 -18.11 5.45 -5.16
N GLY A 284 -18.30 5.89 -3.92
CA GLY A 284 -19.62 6.05 -3.30
C GLY A 284 -20.23 4.80 -2.65
N LYS A 285 -19.44 3.74 -2.44
CA LYS A 285 -19.87 2.49 -1.77
C LYS A 285 -19.35 2.34 -0.34
N GLU A 286 -18.79 3.40 0.24
CA GLU A 286 -17.93 3.37 1.43
C GLU A 286 -18.61 3.93 2.68
#